data_AF-A0A398BM06-F1
#
_entry.id   AF-A0A398BM06-F1
#
_cell.length_a   1.000
_cell.length_b   1.000
_cell.length_c   1.000
_cell.angle_alpha   90.00
_cell.angle_beta   90.00
_cell.angle_gamma   90.00
#
_symmetry.space_group_name_H-M   'P 1'
#
loop_
_entity.id
_entity.type
_entity.pdbx_description
1 polymer ?
#
loop_
_entity_poly.entity_id
_entity_poly.type
_entity_poly.pdbx_seq_one_letter_code
_entity_poly.pdbx_strand_id
1 'polypeptide(L)' 'MTAPLEITLCRETGTALMCKAGWSERIPIADLPRKLRFYRSLWSRGSKVKGEPGPWAGHYEQDLRALEAAIREAGSDG' A
#
# COMPACT_ATOMS: atom_id res chain seq x y z
N MET A 1 -8.68 -15.79 -6.31
CA MET A 1 -8.34 -14.91 -5.17
C MET A 1 -7.03 -14.22 -5.52
N THR A 2 -7.00 -12.88 -5.51
CA THR A 2 -5.76 -12.13 -5.77
C THR A 2 -4.92 -12.14 -4.50
N ALA A 3 -3.64 -12.51 -4.58
CA ALA A 3 -2.75 -12.47 -3.42
C ALA A 3 -2.69 -11.05 -2.83
N PRO A 4 -2.58 -10.90 -1.49
CA PRO A 4 -2.42 -9.60 -0.86
C PRO A 4 -1.08 -8.95 -1.29
N LEU A 5 -1.01 -7.63 -1.16
CA LEU A 5 0.24 -6.90 -1.28
C LEU A 5 1.16 -7.23 -0.10
N GLU A 6 2.35 -7.72 -0.41
CA GLU A 6 3.44 -7.93 0.54
C GLU A 6 4.45 -6.79 0.42
N ILE A 7 4.95 -6.30 1.56
CA ILE A 7 5.92 -5.21 1.60
C ILE A 7 7.08 -5.61 2.50
N THR A 8 8.28 -5.60 1.94
CA THR A 8 9.53 -5.85 2.67
C THR A 8 10.34 -4.56 2.75
N LEU A 9 10.69 -4.13 3.96
CA LEU A 9 11.53 -2.95 4.18
C LEU A 9 13.01 -3.34 4.13
N CYS A 10 13.75 -2.77 3.18
CA CYS A 10 15.20 -2.92 3.04
C CYS A 10 15.90 -1.68 3.62
N ARG A 11 15.98 -1.61 4.95
CA ARG A 11 16.51 -0.46 5.72
C ARG A 11 17.92 -0.06 5.30
N GLU A 12 18.79 -1.03 5.04
CA GLU A 12 20.18 -0.81 4.59
C GLU A 12 20.25 0.05 3.31
N THR A 13 19.24 -0.03 2.46
CA THR A 13 19.17 0.70 1.19
C THR A 13 18.16 1.85 1.21
N GLY A 14 17.41 2.02 2.31
CA GLY A 14 16.32 2.98 2.39
C GLY A 14 15.15 2.71 1.42
N THR A 15 14.98 1.46 0.96
CA THR A 15 13.94 1.09 -0.01
C THR A 15 12.93 0.10 0.56
N ALA A 16 11.72 0.07 -0.01
CA ALA A 16 10.71 -0.94 0.22
C ALA A 16 10.48 -1.72 -1.08
N LEU A 17 10.43 -3.04 -0.98
CA LEU A 17 10.02 -3.92 -2.06
C LEU A 17 8.55 -4.27 -1.86
N MET A 18 7.73 -3.93 -2.85
CA MET A 18 6.32 -4.26 -2.92
C MET A 18 6.12 -5.42 -3.88
N CYS A 19 5.43 -6.49 -3.46
CA CYS A 19 5.15 -7.66 -4.28
C CYS A 19 3.66 -8.00 -4.23
N LYS A 20 3.04 -8.29 -5.38
CA LYS A 20 1.66 -8.75 -5.47
C LYS A 20 1.46 -9.64 -6.69
N ALA A 21 1.12 -10.90 -6.46
CA ALA A 21 0.97 -11.91 -7.51
C ALA A 21 2.20 -11.98 -8.43
N GLY A 22 2.11 -11.52 -9.68
CA GLY A 22 3.22 -11.50 -10.66
C GLY A 22 3.89 -10.14 -10.82
N TRP A 23 3.51 -9.14 -10.02
CA TRP A 23 4.07 -7.80 -10.08
C TRP A 23 4.94 -7.51 -8.85
N SER A 24 6.07 -6.83 -9.09
CA SER A 24 6.88 -6.28 -8.03
C SER A 24 7.38 -4.88 -8.39
N GLU A 25 7.59 -4.06 -7.38
CA GLU A 25 8.10 -2.70 -7.51
C GLU A 25 8.97 -2.36 -6.31
N ARG A 26 10.13 -1.75 -6.56
CA ARG A 26 10.98 -1.20 -5.52
C ARG A 26 10.85 0.31 -5.51
N ILE A 27 10.61 0.88 -4.32
CA ILE A 27 10.46 2.31 -4.11
C ILE A 27 11.25 2.76 -2.88
N PRO A 28 11.55 4.06 -2.72
CA PRO A 28 12.06 4.59 -1.45
C PRO A 28 11.05 4.37 -0.31
N ILE A 29 11.53 4.06 0.90
CA ILE A 29 10.67 3.94 2.10
C ILE A 29 9.89 5.25 2.33
N ALA A 30 10.52 6.40 2.09
CA ALA A 30 9.91 7.72 2.19
C ALA A 30 8.71 7.93 1.26
N ASP A 31 8.59 7.13 0.19
CA ASP A 31 7.47 7.21 -0.76
C ASP A 31 6.28 6.30 -0.38
N LEU A 32 6.40 5.46 0.65
CA LEU A 32 5.29 4.62 1.12
C LEU A 32 4.00 5.43 1.45
N PRO A 33 4.06 6.60 2.12
CA PRO A 33 2.87 7.43 2.33
C PRO A 33 2.23 7.92 1.03
N ARG A 34 3.03 8.16 -0.01
CA ARG A 34 2.52 8.53 -1.35
C ARG A 34 1.82 7.35 -2.01
N LYS A 35 2.37 6.14 -1.90
CA LYS A 35 1.70 4.93 -2.38
C LYS A 35 0.42 4.64 -1.62
N LEU A 36 0.38 4.84 -0.29
CA LEU A 36 -0.86 4.72 0.48
C LEU A 36 -1.97 5.63 -0.06
N ARG A 37 -1.66 6.89 -0.37
CA ARG A 37 -2.62 7.82 -0.98
C ARG A 37 -3.11 7.34 -2.35
N PHE A 38 -2.22 6.78 -3.16
CA PHE A 38 -2.58 6.20 -4.45
C PHE A 38 -3.54 5.01 -4.29
N TYR A 39 -3.23 4.06 -3.41
CA TYR A 39 -4.10 2.91 -3.13
C TYR A 39 -5.44 3.33 -2.51
N ARG A 40 -5.48 4.38 -1.68
CA ARG A 40 -6.76 4.94 -1.17
C ARG A 40 -7.61 5.53 -2.29
N SER A 41 -6.96 6.15 -3.28
CA SER A 41 -7.65 6.66 -4.46
C SER A 41 -8.25 5.53 -5.29
N LEU A 42 -7.56 4.39 -5.41
CA LEU A 42 -8.10 3.18 -6.03
C LEU A 42 -9.25 2.55 -5.22
N TRP A 43 -9.11 2.49 -3.90
CA TRP A 43 -10.14 1.96 -3.00
C TRP A 43 -11.46 2.73 -3.08
N SER A 44 -11.40 4.07 -3.17
CA SER A 44 -12.57 4.93 -3.33
C SER A 44 -13.06 5.08 -4.78
N ARG A 45 -12.33 4.52 -5.76
CA ARG A 45 -12.60 4.75 -7.18
C ARG A 45 -13.97 4.19 -7.58
N GLY A 46 -14.77 5.04 -8.22
CA GLY A 46 -16.13 4.70 -8.64
C GLY A 46 -17.18 4.83 -7.53
N SER A 47 -16.79 5.26 -6.32
CA SER A 47 -17.76 5.66 -5.30
C SER A 47 -18.51 6.92 -5.74
N LYS A 48 -19.81 6.95 -5.45
CA LYS A 48 -20.67 8.14 -5.66
C LYS A 48 -20.55 9.16 -4.51
N VAL A 49 -19.90 8.79 -3.42
CA VAL A 49 -19.74 9.61 -2.22
C VAL A 49 -18.25 9.75 -1.89
N LYS A 50 -17.81 10.98 -1.67
CA LYS A 50 -16.40 11.25 -1.37
C LYS A 50 -16.00 10.60 -0.04
N GLY A 51 -14.95 9.78 -0.08
CA GLY A 51 -14.42 9.09 1.11
C GLY A 51 -15.04 7.73 1.39
N GLU A 52 -16.06 7.32 0.63
CA GLU A 52 -16.68 6.00 0.74
C GLU A 52 -15.99 4.95 -0.16
N PRO A 53 -16.06 3.66 0.20
CA PRO A 53 -15.53 2.58 -0.62
C PRO A 53 -16.20 2.55 -2.01
N GLY A 54 -15.39 2.36 -3.05
CA GLY A 54 -15.86 2.05 -4.39
C GLY A 54 -16.24 0.57 -4.56
N PRO A 55 -16.79 0.19 -5.72
CA PRO A 55 -17.15 -1.22 -6.02
C PRO A 55 -15.98 -2.21 -5.94
N TRP A 56 -14.73 -1.72 -6.02
CA TRP A 56 -13.52 -2.53 -5.94
C TRP A 56 -12.78 -2.43 -4.60
N ALA A 57 -13.35 -1.74 -3.62
CA ALA A 57 -12.73 -1.50 -2.31
C ALA A 57 -12.21 -2.76 -1.63
N GLY A 58 -12.99 -3.86 -1.67
CA GLY A 58 -12.60 -5.13 -1.06
C GLY A 58 -11.30 -5.73 -1.63
N HIS A 59 -10.90 -5.36 -2.85
CA HIS A 59 -9.61 -5.80 -3.44
C HIS A 59 -8.41 -5.01 -2.92
N TYR A 60 -8.63 -3.81 -2.41
CA TYR A 60 -7.59 -2.88 -1.96
C TYR A 60 -7.51 -2.77 -0.44
N GLU A 61 -8.51 -3.21 0.32
CA GLU A 61 -8.49 -3.14 1.79
C GLU A 61 -7.27 -3.83 2.40
N GLN A 62 -6.93 -5.03 1.93
CA GLN A 62 -5.75 -5.76 2.42
C GLN A 62 -4.44 -5.02 2.06
N ASP A 63 -4.38 -4.45 0.86
CA ASP A 63 -3.20 -3.69 0.41
C ASP A 63 -3.02 -2.40 1.22
N LEU A 64 -4.12 -1.71 1.55
CA LEU A 64 -4.11 -0.54 2.41
C LEU A 64 -3.58 -0.86 3.80
N ARG A 65 -4.04 -1.97 4.40
CA ARG A 65 -3.55 -2.43 5.70
C ARG A 65 -2.06 -2.78 5.67
N ALA A 66 -1.59 -3.42 4.60
CA ALA A 66 -0.17 -3.73 4.42
C ALA A 66 0.68 -2.45 4.32
N LEU A 67 0.23 -1.44 3.56
CA LEU A 67 0.89 -0.14 3.45
C LEU A 67 0.91 0.62 4.79
N GLU A 68 -0.21 0.65 5.50
CA GLU A 68 -0.29 1.29 6.83
C GLU A 68 0.63 0.62 7.85
N ALA A 69 0.71 -0.72 7.84
CA ALA A 69 1.63 -1.47 8.69
C ALA A 69 3.10 -1.16 8.35
N ALA A 70 3.47 -1.17 7.06
CA ALA A 70 4.83 -0.86 6.62
C ALA A 70 5.27 0.57 6.97
N ILE A 71 4.36 1.56 6.83
CA ILE A 71 4.64 2.95 7.22
C ILE A 71 4.86 3.06 8.73
N ARG A 72 4.02 2.38 9.53
CA ARG A 72 4.18 2.35 10.99
C ARG A 72 5.50 1.71 11.41
N GLU A 73 5.86 0.59 10.79
CA GLU A 73 7.13 -0.11 11.06
C GLU A 73 8.36 0.73 10.67
N ALA A 74 8.27 1.46 9.56
CA ALA A 74 9.32 2.39 9.13
C ALA A 74 9.50 3.56 10.12
N GLY A 75 8.42 4.03 10.76
CA GLY A 75 8.45 5.15 11.70
C GLY A 75 8.73 4.78 13.17
N SER A 76 8.68 3.50 13.54
CA SER A 76 8.89 3.06 14.94
C SER A 76 10.37 2.87 15.31
N ASP A 77 11.29 3.15 14.38
CA ASP A 77 12.73 2.89 14.49
C ASP A 77 13.55 4.21 14.48
N GLY A 78 12.89 5.34 14.73
CA GLY A 78 13.47 6.69 14.79
C GLY A 78 13.48 7.27 16.20
#